data_AF-A0A953WIH5-F1
#
_entry.id   AF-A0A953WIH5-F1
#
_cell.length_a   1.000
_cell.length_b   1.000
_cell.length_c   1.000
_cell.angle_alpha   90.00
_cell.angle_beta   90.00
_cell.angle_gamma   90.00
#
_symmetry.space_group_name_H-M   'P 1'
#
loop_
_entity.id
_entity.type
_entity.pdbx_description
1 polymer ?
#
loop_
_entity_poly.entity_id
_entity_poly.type
_entity_poly.pdbx_seq_one_letter_code
_entity_poly.pdbx_strand_id
1 'polypeptide(L)'
;MSELALDWTQIWPVVRDISSWILFLLGSAAVVTGAIGVIRFPDFYSRMHAAGITDTAGAELMVLAMALHAPNWQVVAKLAFVAIFLFFTSPVSTHAVAHAAWLVGQKPLLGKDLKREGDQ
;
A
#
# COMPACT_ATOMS: atom_id res chain seq x y z
N MET A 1 4.40 20.33 44.95
CA MET A 1 5.15 19.37 44.11
C MET A 1 4.22 18.26 43.63
N SER A 2 3.15 18.62 42.91
CA SER A 2 2.12 17.69 42.43
C SER A 2 1.67 17.98 41.00
N GLU A 3 2.50 18.70 40.23
CA GLU A 3 2.19 19.11 38.84
C GLU A 3 2.96 18.30 37.78
N LEU A 4 3.58 17.17 38.15
CA LEU A 4 4.24 16.25 37.22
C LEU A 4 3.55 14.88 37.17
N ALA A 5 2.25 14.83 37.48
CA ALA A 5 1.44 13.66 37.19
C ALA A 5 1.06 13.71 35.71
N LEU A 6 1.89 13.12 34.87
CA LEU A 6 1.48 12.71 33.53
C LEU A 6 0.22 11.86 33.69
N ASP A 7 -0.92 12.46 33.35
CA ASP A 7 -2.22 11.83 33.51
C ASP A 7 -2.29 10.66 32.51
N TRP A 8 -2.16 9.42 33.01
CA TRP A 8 -2.04 8.22 32.17
C TRP A 8 -3.22 8.05 31.19
N THR A 9 -4.35 8.68 31.52
CA THR A 9 -5.56 8.76 30.69
C THR A 9 -5.35 9.58 29.41
N GLN A 10 -4.46 10.58 29.42
CA GLN A 10 -4.14 11.44 28.27
C GLN A 10 -3.09 10.84 27.33
N ILE A 11 -2.31 9.86 27.81
CA ILE A 11 -1.23 9.25 27.01
C ILE A 11 -1.81 8.36 25.89
N TRP A 12 -2.88 7.62 26.18
CA TRP A 12 -3.44 6.66 25.22
C TRP A 12 -3.98 7.30 23.92
N PRO A 13 -4.75 8.41 23.97
CA PRO A 13 -5.15 9.13 22.77
C PRO A 13 -3.95 9.63 21.96
N VAL A 14 -2.96 10.22 22.62
CA VAL A 14 -1.76 10.76 21.95
C VAL A 14 -0.98 9.66 21.22
N VAL A 15 -0.80 8.49 21.85
CA VAL A 15 -0.13 7.34 21.22
C VAL A 15 -0.91 6.89 19.99
N ARG A 16 -2.24 6.77 20.08
CA ARG A 16 -3.09 6.39 18.94
C ARG A 16 -2.98 7.39 17.79
N ASP A 17 -2.95 8.68 18.11
CA ASP A 17 -2.85 9.77 17.14
C ASP A 17 -1.50 9.69 16.43
N ILE A 18 -0.39 9.67 17.16
CA ILE A 18 0.95 9.55 16.58
C ILE A 18 1.06 8.29 15.69
N SER A 19 0.56 7.15 16.16
CA SER A 19 0.55 5.90 15.39
C SER A 19 -0.22 6.04 14.07
N SER A 20 -1.41 6.67 14.12
CA SER A 20 -2.26 6.86 12.94
C SER A 20 -1.61 7.80 11.92
N TRP A 21 -0.96 8.87 12.39
CA TRP A 21 -0.25 9.82 11.53
C TRP A 21 0.91 9.14 10.81
N ILE A 22 1.71 8.33 11.51
CA ILE A 22 2.81 7.57 10.91
C ILE A 22 2.27 6.63 9.83
N LEU A 23 1.20 5.88 10.12
CA LEU A 23 0.59 4.97 9.16
C LEU A 23 0.02 5.68 7.93
N PHE A 24 -0.63 6.84 8.09
CA PHE A 24 -1.11 7.64 6.96
C PHE A 24 0.04 8.19 6.12
N LEU A 25 1.13 8.67 6.75
CA LEU A 25 2.29 9.17 6.02
C LEU A 25 2.98 8.05 5.24
N LEU A 26 3.17 6.88 5.84
CA LEU A 26 3.75 5.72 5.16
C LEU A 26 2.84 5.19 4.04
N GLY A 27 1.54 5.07 4.29
CA GLY A 27 0.55 4.64 3.30
C GLY A 27 0.49 5.61 2.11
N SER A 28 0.37 6.91 2.37
CA SER A 28 0.35 7.94 1.32
C SER A 28 1.67 7.98 0.52
N ALA A 29 2.83 7.86 1.18
CA ALA A 29 4.12 7.75 0.51
C ALA A 29 4.15 6.52 -0.41
N ALA A 30 3.70 5.36 0.05
CA ALA A 30 3.63 4.14 -0.75
C ALA A 30 2.69 4.30 -1.96
N VAL A 31 1.53 4.96 -1.80
CA VAL A 31 0.62 5.27 -2.92
C VAL A 31 1.30 6.18 -3.95
N VAL A 32 1.95 7.25 -3.50
CA VAL A 32 2.64 8.19 -4.40
C VAL A 32 3.80 7.51 -5.12
N THR A 33 4.63 6.75 -4.41
CA THR A 33 5.74 5.99 -5.01
C THR A 33 5.23 4.95 -6.01
N GLY A 34 4.16 4.22 -5.68
CA GLY A 34 3.53 3.27 -6.59
C GLY A 34 2.97 3.95 -7.84
N ALA A 35 2.25 5.07 -7.69
CA ALA A 35 1.72 5.85 -8.81
C ALA A 35 2.84 6.37 -9.73
N ILE A 36 3.93 6.90 -9.16
CA ILE A 36 5.12 7.30 -9.92
C ILE A 36 5.74 6.09 -10.62
N GLY A 37 5.85 4.95 -9.95
CA GLY A 37 6.38 3.70 -10.52
C GLY A 37 5.56 3.18 -11.70
N VAL A 38 4.23 3.26 -11.63
CA VAL A 38 3.32 2.91 -12.73
C VAL A 38 3.54 3.81 -13.95
N ILE A 39 3.88 5.09 -13.77
CA ILE A 39 4.14 6.00 -14.89
C ILE A 39 5.58 5.85 -15.43
N ARG A 40 6.55 5.60 -14.54
CA ARG A 40 7.98 5.68 -14.87
C ARG A 40 8.61 4.35 -15.28
N PHE A 41 8.04 3.20 -14.89
CA PHE A 41 8.63 1.92 -15.25
C PHE A 41 8.39 1.57 -16.73
N PRO A 42 9.41 1.04 -17.42
CA PRO A 42 9.37 0.82 -18.88
C PRO A 42 8.55 -0.41 -19.27
N ASP A 43 8.46 -1.41 -18.38
CA ASP A 43 7.86 -2.71 -18.66
C ASP A 43 6.50 -2.90 -17.98
N PHE A 44 5.60 -3.63 -18.64
CA PHE A 44 4.27 -3.95 -18.12
C PHE A 44 4.30 -4.63 -16.73
N TYR A 45 5.16 -5.64 -16.54
CA TYR A 45 5.23 -6.38 -15.29
C TYR A 45 5.84 -5.53 -14.17
N SER A 46 6.81 -4.69 -14.50
CA SER A 46 7.37 -3.72 -13.55
C SER A 46 6.33 -2.68 -13.11
N ARG A 47 5.51 -2.17 -14.03
CA ARG A 47 4.40 -1.26 -13.72
C ARG A 47 3.34 -1.93 -12.85
N MET A 48 3.03 -3.19 -13.12
CA MET A 48 2.10 -4.00 -12.33
C MET A 48 2.62 -4.25 -10.90
N HIS A 49 3.93 -4.49 -10.73
CA HIS A 49 4.55 -4.57 -9.40
C HIS A 49 4.41 -3.24 -8.64
N ALA A 50 4.64 -2.10 -9.30
CA ALA A 50 4.44 -0.78 -8.69
C ALA A 50 3.00 -0.56 -8.24
N ALA A 51 2.02 -0.98 -9.05
CA ALA A 51 0.61 -0.94 -8.68
C ALA A 51 0.31 -1.83 -7.46
N GLY A 52 0.90 -3.02 -7.40
CA GLY A 52 0.75 -3.92 -6.24
C GLY A 52 1.21 -3.29 -4.91
N ILE A 53 2.29 -2.48 -4.93
CA ILE A 53 2.75 -1.74 -3.73
C ILE A 53 1.67 -0.76 -3.24
N THR A 54 0.93 -0.12 -4.16
CA THR A 54 -0.17 0.79 -3.81
C THR A 54 -1.30 0.06 -3.09
N ASP A 55 -1.62 -1.17 -3.50
CA ASP A 55 -2.68 -1.96 -2.88
C ASP A 55 -2.26 -2.51 -1.51
N THR A 56 -1.11 -3.19 -1.42
CA THR A 56 -0.72 -3.92 -0.22
C THR A 56 -0.08 -3.03 0.84
N ALA A 57 0.75 -2.05 0.46
CA ALA A 57 1.36 -1.14 1.42
C ALA A 57 0.54 0.16 1.55
N GLY A 58 0.08 0.72 0.43
CA GLY A 58 -0.66 1.98 0.45
C GLY A 58 -2.03 1.85 1.14
N ALA A 59 -2.94 1.11 0.51
CA ALA A 59 -4.32 1.02 0.97
C ALA A 59 -4.44 0.35 2.35
N GLU A 60 -3.69 -0.72 2.62
CA GLU A 60 -3.77 -1.41 3.92
C GLU A 60 -3.31 -0.54 5.09
N LEU A 61 -2.18 0.19 4.96
CA LEU A 61 -1.71 1.09 6.01
C LEU A 61 -2.71 2.21 6.27
N MET A 62 -3.35 2.74 5.22
CA MET A 62 -4.39 3.76 5.36
C MET A 62 -5.63 3.22 6.07
N VAL A 63 -6.09 2.02 5.70
CA VAL A 63 -7.25 1.37 6.35
C VAL A 63 -6.96 1.05 7.81
N LEU A 64 -5.74 0.61 8.15
CA LEU A 64 -5.31 0.38 9.53
C LEU A 64 -5.27 1.68 10.34
N ALA A 65 -4.78 2.78 9.77
CA ALA A 65 -4.81 4.10 10.40
C ALA A 65 -6.25 4.57 10.69
N MET A 66 -7.17 4.36 9.73
CA MET A 66 -8.59 4.66 9.92
C MET A 66 -9.23 3.78 11.00
N ALA A 67 -8.84 2.50 11.07
CA ALA A 67 -9.37 1.57 12.06
C ALA A 67 -8.97 1.96 13.49
N LEU A 68 -7.77 2.51 13.70
CA LEU A 68 -7.35 3.05 15.00
C LEU A 68 -8.26 4.19 15.45
N HIS A 69 -8.74 5.03 14.52
CA HIS A 69 -9.60 6.18 14.78
C HIS A 69 -11.11 5.91 14.67
N ALA A 70 -11.51 4.65 14.50
CA ALA A 70 -12.91 4.30 14.31
C ALA A 70 -13.76 4.66 15.54
N PRO A 71 -14.94 5.28 15.36
CA PRO A 71 -15.79 5.72 16.47
C PRO A 71 -16.50 4.56 17.19
N ASN A 72 -16.63 3.40 16.52
CA ASN A 72 -17.28 2.23 17.08
C ASN A 72 -16.75 0.94 16.43
N TRP A 73 -17.02 -0.19 17.09
CA TRP A 73 -16.62 -1.52 16.62
C TRP A 73 -17.19 -1.90 15.24
N GLN A 74 -18.38 -1.42 14.90
CA GLN A 74 -19.00 -1.73 13.60
C GLN A 74 -18.21 -1.13 12.44
N VAL A 75 -17.64 0.07 12.62
CA VAL A 75 -16.75 0.70 11.64
C VAL A 75 -15.46 -0.09 11.50
N VAL A 76 -14.85 -0.53 12.62
CA VAL A 76 -13.65 -1.38 12.59
C VAL A 76 -13.90 -2.67 11.81
N ALA A 77 -15.02 -3.35 12.07
CA ALA A 77 -15.37 -4.59 11.37
C ALA A 77 -15.51 -4.37 9.86
N LYS A 78 -16.17 -3.28 9.43
CA LYS A 78 -16.29 -2.92 8.00
C LYS A 78 -14.92 -2.64 7.38
N LEU A 79 -14.05 -1.90 8.07
CA LEU A 79 -12.69 -1.62 7.61
C LEU A 79 -11.85 -2.91 7.51
N ALA A 80 -12.00 -3.84 8.46
CA ALA A 80 -11.35 -5.15 8.39
C ALA A 80 -11.82 -5.97 7.17
N PHE A 81 -13.12 -5.95 6.86
CA PHE A 81 -13.63 -6.57 5.63
C PHE A 81 -13.04 -5.93 4.37
N VAL A 82 -12.93 -4.60 4.33
CA VAL A 82 -12.30 -3.88 3.21
C VAL A 82 -10.83 -4.26 3.08
N ALA A 83 -10.08 -4.30 4.18
CA ALA A 83 -8.67 -4.69 4.18
C ALA A 83 -8.48 -6.11 3.63
N ILE A 84 -9.22 -7.08 4.17
CA ILE A 84 -9.17 -8.48 3.72
C ILE A 84 -9.52 -8.58 2.23
N PHE A 85 -10.60 -7.91 1.80
CA PHE A 85 -11.03 -7.97 0.42
C PHE A 85 -9.99 -7.37 -0.53
N LEU A 86 -9.41 -6.22 -0.19
CA LEU A 86 -8.33 -5.61 -0.97
C LEU A 86 -7.08 -6.49 -1.02
N PHE A 87 -6.68 -7.06 0.12
CA PHE A 87 -5.50 -7.92 0.23
C PHE A 87 -5.60 -9.15 -0.67
N PHE A 88 -6.78 -9.77 -0.78
CA PHE A 88 -7.00 -10.91 -1.68
C PHE A 88 -7.25 -10.48 -3.12
N THR A 89 -7.92 -9.36 -3.35
CA THR A 89 -8.22 -8.87 -4.70
C THR A 89 -6.93 -8.49 -5.45
N SER A 90 -5.95 -7.89 -4.78
CA SER A 90 -4.70 -7.46 -5.41
C SER A 90 -3.90 -8.61 -6.07
N PRO A 91 -3.56 -9.73 -5.38
CA PRO A 91 -2.84 -10.84 -5.97
C PRO A 91 -3.68 -11.59 -7.03
N VAL A 92 -5.00 -11.70 -6.82
CA VAL A 92 -5.90 -12.33 -7.82
C VAL A 92 -5.95 -11.51 -9.11
N SER A 93 -6.12 -10.19 -8.99
CA SER A 93 -6.10 -9.25 -10.12
C SER A 93 -4.76 -9.27 -10.84
N THR A 94 -3.66 -9.13 -10.07
CA THR A 94 -2.29 -9.17 -10.61
C THR A 94 -2.03 -10.47 -11.36
N HIS A 95 -2.39 -11.62 -10.80
CA HIS A 95 -2.21 -12.92 -11.47
C HIS A 95 -3.04 -13.01 -12.77
N ALA A 96 -4.31 -12.63 -12.73
CA ALA A 96 -5.18 -12.68 -13.91
C ALA A 96 -4.66 -11.77 -15.03
N VAL A 97 -4.24 -10.55 -14.69
CA VAL A 97 -3.68 -9.57 -15.63
C VAL A 97 -2.32 -10.02 -16.19
N ALA A 98 -1.44 -10.55 -15.34
CA ALA A 98 -0.15 -11.12 -15.75
C ALA A 98 -0.32 -12.30 -16.71
N HIS A 99 -1.23 -13.21 -16.39
CA HIS A 99 -1.52 -14.39 -17.22
C HIS A 99 -2.10 -13.98 -18.57
N ALA A 100 -3.01 -13.00 -18.61
CA ALA A 100 -3.54 -12.47 -19.86
C ALA A 100 -2.44 -11.82 -20.72
N ALA A 101 -1.55 -11.03 -20.11
CA ALA A 101 -0.40 -10.44 -20.80
C ALA A 101 0.54 -11.51 -21.38
N TRP A 102 0.81 -12.56 -20.62
CA TRP A 102 1.61 -13.69 -21.06
C TRP A 102 0.99 -14.41 -22.27
N LEU A 103 -0.33 -14.64 -22.26
CA LEU A 103 -1.04 -15.29 -23.36
C LEU A 103 -0.99 -14.49 -24.68
N VAL A 104 -0.96 -13.15 -24.61
CA VAL A 104 -0.81 -12.29 -25.80
C VAL A 104 0.65 -12.06 -26.19
N GLY A 105 1.60 -12.78 -25.57
CA GLY A 105 3.01 -12.76 -25.93
C GLY A 105 3.81 -11.59 -25.36
N GLN A 106 3.27 -10.84 -24.39
CA GLN A 106 4.02 -9.78 -23.69
C GLN A 106 5.09 -10.41 -22.80
N LYS A 107 6.36 -10.18 -23.15
CA LYS A 107 7.51 -10.71 -22.39
C LYS A 107 8.02 -9.66 -21.41
N PRO A 108 8.41 -10.06 -20.19
CA PRO A 108 9.03 -9.14 -19.25
C PRO A 108 10.40 -8.69 -19.78
N LEU A 109 10.65 -7.38 -19.72
CA LEU A 109 11.99 -6.85 -20.02
C LEU A 109 12.99 -7.35 -18.97
N LEU A 110 14.03 -8.06 -19.42
CA LEU A 110 15.12 -8.52 -18.57
C LEU A 110 16.27 -7.52 -18.60
N GLY A 111 17.08 -7.47 -17.55
CA GLY A 111 18.24 -6.57 -17.50
C GLY A 111 19.26 -6.77 -18.64
N LYS A 112 19.25 -7.92 -19.31
CA LYS A 112 20.06 -8.19 -20.52
C LYS A 112 19.53 -7.46 -21.76
N ASP A 113 18.23 -7.21 -21.83
CA ASP A 113 17.58 -6.57 -22.97
C ASP A 113 17.79 -5.05 -22.91
N LEU A 114 17.78 -4.47 -21.70
CA LEU A 114 18.11 -3.05 -21.47
C LEU A 114 19.52 -2.67 -21.95
N LYS A 115 20.50 -3.56 -21.80
CA LYS A 115 21.88 -3.32 -22.28
C LYS A 115 21.96 -3.32 -23.82
N ARG A 116 21.21 -4.20 -24.49
CA ARG A 116 21.25 -4.34 -25.95
C ARG A 116 20.61 -3.15 -26.67
N GLU A 117 19.64 -2.49 -26.04
CA GLU A 117 18.97 -1.30 -26.57
C GLU A 117 19.83 -0.04 -26.43
N GLY A 118 20.64 0.06 -25.36
CA GLY A 118 21.56 1.20 -25.16
C GLY A 118 22.87 1.11 -25.93
N ASP A 119 23.20 -0.07 -26.49
CA ASP A 119 24.38 -0.32 -27.33
C ASP A 119 24.09 -0.12 -28.83
N GLN A 120 22.85 0.23 -29.22
CA GLN A 120 22.42 0.53 -30.60
C GLN A 120 22.22 2.03 -30.81
#